data_AF-A0A0W0RV06-F1
#
_entry.id   AF-A0A0W0RV06-F1
#
_cell.length_a   1.000
_cell.length_b   1.000
_cell.length_c   1.000
_cell.angle_alpha   90.00
_cell.angle_beta   90.00
_cell.angle_gamma   90.00
#
_symmetry.space_group_name_H-M   'P 1'
#
loop_
_entity.id
_entity.type
_entity.pdbx_description
1 polymer ?
#
loop_
_entity_poly.entity_id
_entity_poly.type
_entity_poly.pdbx_seq_one_letter_code
_entity_poly.pdbx_strand_id
1 'polypeptide(L)'
;MHHNYYLSPLAVALALGIASSARAAEPMPLQKASLEQVKQKFALTTQGITVAKDSLRFVSEHTDGNKITHVRMQQQYVGFPVYGGYAIMHSMHTAKSLATAQSNVAMNGVIYQGLQTELGQPDAAFVTNADLALQQFKAKYTGKEVSDEKVTPMVYIDAQHKAHWAYKVSVLVVHRDQIPERPTAIIDAKTNKPFVQWNDIKTKRDSVNGAGFGGNNKTGFYRYGADLPYLDLTRDRNNEVCFMENSDVKVIDMDHRYSSRNKAMKFNCPTNDSSVYLTGYKGDGYDRANGAASPTNDALYAGHVIRHMYKDWYDTNALSNPDGSPMQLVMRVHYGDGYENAYWDGQQMTFGDGDTMMYPLVSLGVGAHEISHGFTEQHSNLEYYGQSGGMNEAFSDMAAQAAEYYSVNKSTWQIGGEIMKEDSGWEALRYMDKPSRDGESIDTADEYYGGLDVHYSSGVYNHLFYILANQPNWNTRLAFDVMVKANMDYWTPYSNFDEGGEGLVSAINDLIAGDPNHEKYPSTAVCDVKKSLNEVKIITNMDGCN
;
A
#
# COMPACT_ATOMS: atom_id res chain seq x y z
N MET A 1 20.14 -62.50 -55.51
CA MET A 1 19.51 -62.04 -56.76
C MET A 1 18.05 -61.72 -56.47
N HIS A 2 17.53 -60.68 -57.13
CA HIS A 2 16.18 -60.08 -57.05
C HIS A 2 15.91 -59.23 -55.79
N HIS A 3 16.03 -57.90 -55.81
CA HIS A 3 15.37 -56.78 -56.54
C HIS A 3 13.96 -56.41 -56.05
N ASN A 4 13.91 -55.19 -55.50
CA ASN A 4 12.78 -54.35 -55.13
C ASN A 4 11.90 -53.96 -56.33
N TYR A 5 10.66 -53.50 -56.09
CA TYR A 5 10.12 -52.18 -56.47
C TYR A 5 8.78 -51.87 -55.74
N TYR A 6 8.41 -50.58 -55.72
CA TYR A 6 7.59 -49.83 -54.76
C TYR A 6 6.06 -49.65 -55.08
N LEU A 7 5.27 -49.42 -54.00
CA LEU A 7 4.07 -48.54 -53.72
C LEU A 7 2.92 -48.38 -54.75
N SER A 8 1.61 -48.22 -54.45
CA SER A 8 0.78 -47.57 -53.37
C SER A 8 -0.73 -47.90 -53.64
N PRO A 9 -1.79 -47.28 -53.02
CA PRO A 9 -2.28 -47.20 -51.63
C PRO A 9 -3.72 -47.76 -51.46
N LEU A 10 -4.23 -47.97 -50.23
CA LEU A 10 -5.62 -47.58 -49.89
C LEU A 10 -5.89 -47.55 -48.36
N ALA A 11 -6.40 -46.39 -47.94
CA ALA A 11 -7.15 -46.02 -46.73
C ALA A 11 -7.48 -47.08 -45.65
N VAL A 12 -7.01 -46.81 -44.42
CA VAL A 12 -7.66 -47.30 -43.20
C VAL A 12 -8.33 -46.09 -42.53
N ALA A 13 -9.67 -46.07 -42.58
CA ALA A 13 -10.49 -45.15 -41.80
C ALA A 13 -10.53 -45.61 -40.34
N LEU A 14 -9.91 -44.85 -39.45
CA LEU A 14 -10.06 -45.00 -38.01
C LEU A 14 -11.32 -44.23 -37.57
N ALA A 15 -12.43 -44.93 -37.36
CA ALA A 15 -13.58 -44.41 -36.64
C ALA A 15 -13.25 -44.39 -35.14
N LEU A 16 -12.63 -43.32 -34.66
CA LEU A 16 -12.59 -42.99 -33.24
C LEU A 16 -13.89 -42.25 -32.89
N GLY A 17 -14.75 -42.92 -32.13
CA GLY A 17 -15.93 -42.31 -31.54
C GLY A 17 -15.53 -41.15 -30.64
N ILE A 18 -15.85 -39.93 -31.07
CA ILE A 18 -15.79 -38.74 -30.24
C ILE A 18 -16.99 -38.83 -29.29
N ALA A 19 -16.76 -39.36 -28.09
CA ALA A 19 -17.67 -39.13 -26.98
C ALA A 19 -17.68 -37.62 -26.72
N SER A 20 -18.79 -36.96 -27.05
CA SER A 20 -19.03 -35.56 -26.71
C SER A 20 -19.03 -35.42 -25.18
N SER A 21 -17.94 -34.91 -24.63
CA SER A 21 -17.88 -34.47 -23.24
C SER A 21 -18.95 -33.39 -23.04
N ALA A 22 -19.89 -33.68 -22.15
CA ALA A 22 -21.03 -32.85 -21.83
C ALA A 22 -20.62 -31.43 -21.39
N ARG A 23 -21.07 -30.45 -22.16
CA ARG A 23 -21.55 -29.09 -21.81
C ARG A 23 -21.17 -28.57 -20.42
N ALA A 24 -20.11 -27.76 -20.37
CA ALA A 24 -19.73 -26.94 -19.21
C ALA A 24 -20.28 -25.52 -19.34
N ALA A 25 -20.41 -24.80 -18.23
CA ALA A 25 -20.77 -23.40 -18.20
C ALA A 25 -19.61 -22.59 -18.77
N GLU A 26 -19.77 -22.09 -20.00
CA GLU A 26 -18.68 -21.45 -20.72
C GLU A 26 -18.44 -20.05 -20.16
N PRO A 27 -17.26 -19.77 -19.55
CA PRO A 27 -16.95 -18.42 -19.11
C PRO A 27 -16.78 -17.51 -20.34
N MET A 28 -17.43 -16.35 -20.30
CA MET A 28 -17.27 -15.26 -21.26
C MET A 28 -16.57 -14.09 -20.56
N PRO A 29 -15.24 -13.96 -20.70
CA PRO A 29 -14.50 -12.78 -20.22
C PRO A 29 -14.94 -11.54 -21.00
N LEU A 30 -15.39 -10.51 -20.30
CA LEU A 30 -16.03 -9.36 -20.93
C LEU A 30 -15.06 -8.36 -21.55
N GLN A 31 -13.78 -8.42 -21.18
CA GLN A 31 -12.72 -7.62 -21.83
C GLN A 31 -12.57 -7.99 -23.32
N LYS A 32 -13.04 -9.17 -23.72
CA LYS A 32 -12.99 -9.68 -25.10
C LYS A 32 -14.36 -9.73 -25.77
N ALA A 33 -15.39 -9.20 -25.12
CA ALA A 33 -16.76 -9.21 -25.59
C ALA A 33 -17.23 -7.79 -25.95
N SER A 34 -18.12 -7.67 -26.93
CA SER A 34 -18.82 -6.41 -27.20
C SER A 34 -20.08 -6.28 -26.36
N LEU A 35 -20.49 -5.04 -26.06
CA LEU A 35 -21.75 -4.79 -25.35
C LEU A 35 -22.96 -5.38 -26.10
N GLU A 36 -22.93 -5.36 -27.43
CA GLU A 36 -23.98 -5.98 -28.25
C GLU A 36 -24.04 -7.49 -28.10
N GLN A 37 -22.89 -8.18 -28.04
CA GLN A 37 -22.87 -9.62 -27.75
C GLN A 37 -23.47 -9.93 -26.37
N VAL A 38 -23.24 -9.06 -25.38
CA VAL A 38 -23.83 -9.20 -24.04
C VAL A 38 -25.34 -8.98 -24.10
N LYS A 39 -25.82 -7.90 -24.73
CA LYS A 39 -27.27 -7.61 -24.87
C LYS A 39 -28.04 -8.67 -25.64
N GLN A 40 -27.42 -9.33 -26.62
CA GLN A 40 -28.04 -10.43 -27.36
C GLN A 40 -28.26 -11.67 -26.51
N LYS A 41 -27.41 -11.90 -25.50
CA LYS A 41 -27.44 -13.11 -24.67
C LYS A 41 -28.06 -12.90 -23.30
N PHE A 42 -28.03 -11.68 -22.78
CA PHE A 42 -28.48 -11.33 -21.44
C PHE A 42 -29.41 -10.12 -21.45
N ALA A 43 -30.56 -10.25 -20.82
CA ALA A 43 -31.43 -9.10 -20.57
C ALA A 43 -30.78 -8.16 -19.54
N LEU A 44 -30.54 -6.90 -19.91
CA LEU A 44 -30.07 -5.87 -18.99
C LEU A 44 -31.26 -5.32 -18.19
N THR A 45 -31.21 -5.40 -16.87
CA THR A 45 -32.31 -5.01 -15.99
C THR A 45 -31.86 -3.95 -15.00
N THR A 46 -32.45 -2.76 -15.09
CA THR A 46 -32.09 -1.59 -14.27
C THR A 46 -33.10 -1.34 -13.15
N GLN A 47 -34.37 -1.75 -13.32
CA GLN A 47 -35.43 -1.76 -12.30
C GLN A 47 -36.50 -2.83 -12.61
N GLY A 48 -37.07 -3.49 -11.59
CA GLY A 48 -38.16 -4.47 -11.71
C GLY A 48 -37.75 -5.95 -11.84
N ILE A 49 -38.73 -6.86 -11.77
CA ILE A 49 -38.54 -8.31 -11.99
C ILE A 49 -38.74 -8.58 -13.49
N THR A 50 -37.69 -9.00 -14.17
CA THR A 50 -37.78 -9.48 -15.56
C THR A 50 -37.73 -11.00 -15.55
N VAL A 51 -38.68 -11.67 -16.22
CA VAL A 51 -38.73 -13.14 -16.35
C VAL A 51 -37.80 -13.60 -17.48
N ALA A 52 -36.58 -13.09 -17.50
CA ALA A 52 -35.55 -13.53 -18.43
C ALA A 52 -34.78 -14.70 -17.81
N LYS A 53 -34.51 -15.74 -18.62
CA LYS A 53 -33.73 -16.90 -18.18
C LYS A 53 -32.29 -16.54 -17.88
N ASP A 54 -31.69 -15.69 -18.70
CA ASP A 54 -30.34 -15.15 -18.51
C ASP A 54 -30.43 -13.63 -18.46
N SER A 55 -30.04 -13.03 -17.35
CA SER A 55 -30.11 -11.59 -17.15
C SER A 55 -28.89 -11.04 -16.43
N LEU A 56 -28.67 -9.73 -16.60
CA LEU A 56 -27.75 -8.94 -15.81
C LEU A 56 -28.58 -7.94 -15.01
N ARG A 57 -28.53 -8.08 -13.69
CA ARG A 57 -29.23 -7.22 -12.75
C ARG A 57 -28.31 -6.12 -12.25
N PHE A 58 -28.77 -4.88 -12.33
CA PHE A 58 -28.06 -3.74 -11.77
C PHE A 58 -27.74 -3.94 -10.27
N VAL A 59 -26.50 -3.62 -9.88
CA VAL A 59 -26.02 -3.67 -8.49
C VAL A 59 -25.69 -2.27 -7.98
N SER A 60 -24.84 -1.54 -8.71
CA SER A 60 -24.36 -0.22 -8.28
C SER A 60 -23.84 0.60 -9.46
N GLU A 61 -23.77 1.91 -9.26
CA GLU A 61 -23.20 2.89 -10.19
C GLU A 61 -22.32 3.87 -9.42
N HIS A 62 -21.21 4.29 -10.02
CA HIS A 62 -20.33 5.34 -9.51
C HIS A 62 -19.63 6.06 -10.68
N THR A 63 -19.48 7.38 -10.60
CA THR A 63 -18.73 8.19 -11.58
C THR A 63 -17.45 8.71 -10.96
N ASP A 64 -16.31 8.46 -11.58
CA ASP A 64 -14.99 8.85 -11.07
C ASP A 64 -14.59 10.31 -11.41
N GLY A 65 -13.40 10.72 -10.94
CA GLY A 65 -12.84 12.05 -11.20
C GLY A 65 -12.62 12.35 -12.69
N ASN A 66 -12.45 11.31 -13.52
CA ASN A 66 -12.27 11.38 -14.97
C ASN A 66 -13.60 11.40 -15.73
N LYS A 67 -14.73 11.49 -15.01
CA LYS A 67 -16.10 11.48 -15.54
C LYS A 67 -16.53 10.16 -16.17
N ILE A 68 -15.78 9.08 -15.96
CA ILE A 68 -16.18 7.73 -16.39
C ILE A 68 -17.16 7.16 -15.36
N THR A 69 -18.30 6.68 -15.85
CA THR A 69 -19.29 5.98 -15.04
C THR A 69 -19.08 4.47 -15.11
N HIS A 70 -19.01 3.86 -13.92
CA HIS A 70 -18.83 2.44 -13.71
C HIS A 70 -20.15 1.82 -13.26
N VAL A 71 -20.77 1.02 -14.12
CA VAL A 71 -22.02 0.32 -13.83
C VAL A 71 -21.71 -1.15 -13.55
N ARG A 72 -21.97 -1.61 -12.32
CA ARG A 72 -21.80 -3.01 -11.92
C ARG A 72 -23.12 -3.74 -12.02
N MET A 73 -23.12 -4.89 -12.68
CA MET A 73 -24.26 -5.77 -12.85
C MET A 73 -23.91 -7.20 -12.45
N GLN A 74 -24.85 -7.88 -11.79
CA GLN A 74 -24.77 -9.26 -11.35
C GLN A 74 -25.53 -10.15 -12.32
N GLN A 75 -24.89 -11.20 -12.84
CA GLN A 75 -25.58 -12.20 -13.63
C GLN A 75 -26.60 -12.95 -12.78
N GLN A 76 -27.79 -13.18 -13.34
CA GLN A 76 -28.79 -14.08 -12.80
C GLN A 76 -29.18 -15.13 -13.85
N TYR A 77 -29.46 -16.34 -13.39
CA TYR A 77 -30.03 -17.42 -14.16
C TYR A 77 -31.36 -17.86 -13.53
N VAL A 78 -32.45 -17.80 -14.31
CA VAL A 78 -33.85 -18.01 -13.89
C VAL A 78 -34.20 -17.31 -12.56
N GLY A 79 -33.70 -16.08 -12.41
CA GLY A 79 -33.92 -15.23 -11.23
C GLY A 79 -32.93 -15.41 -10.08
N PHE A 80 -32.08 -16.44 -10.10
CA PHE A 80 -31.07 -16.69 -9.06
C PHE A 80 -29.71 -16.12 -9.44
N PRO A 81 -28.97 -15.48 -8.52
CA PRO A 81 -27.64 -14.94 -8.82
C PRO A 81 -26.66 -16.06 -9.19
N VAL A 82 -25.79 -15.79 -10.16
CA VAL A 82 -24.66 -16.66 -10.53
C VAL A 82 -23.43 -16.20 -9.77
N TYR A 83 -22.91 -17.03 -8.85
CA TYR A 83 -21.74 -16.71 -8.05
C TYR A 83 -20.51 -16.46 -8.93
N GLY A 84 -19.85 -15.31 -8.74
CA GLY A 84 -18.72 -14.87 -9.58
C GLY A 84 -19.10 -14.28 -10.94
N GLY A 85 -20.36 -14.38 -11.37
CA GLY A 85 -20.85 -13.84 -12.64
C GLY A 85 -21.13 -12.34 -12.56
N TYR A 86 -20.21 -11.49 -13.01
CA TYR A 86 -20.35 -10.03 -12.99
C TYR A 86 -19.99 -9.39 -14.32
N ALA A 87 -20.73 -8.35 -14.67
CA ALA A 87 -20.37 -7.40 -15.72
C ALA A 87 -20.15 -6.02 -15.10
N ILE A 88 -19.00 -5.41 -15.36
CA ILE A 88 -18.71 -4.03 -14.99
C ILE A 88 -18.51 -3.25 -16.29
N MET A 89 -19.38 -2.28 -16.55
CA MET A 89 -19.35 -1.43 -17.74
C MET A 89 -18.73 -0.08 -17.40
N HIS A 90 -17.76 0.37 -18.20
CA HIS A 90 -17.00 1.61 -18.04
C HIS A 90 -17.28 2.51 -19.24
N SER A 91 -18.03 3.59 -19.04
CA SER A 91 -18.39 4.52 -20.12
C SER A 91 -18.89 5.86 -19.59
N MET A 92 -19.17 6.82 -20.47
CA MET A 92 -19.89 8.05 -20.10
C MET A 92 -21.41 7.83 -19.90
N HIS A 93 -21.92 6.62 -20.17
CA HIS A 93 -23.33 6.28 -19.99
C HIS A 93 -23.60 5.86 -18.55
N THR A 94 -24.72 6.34 -18.01
CA THR A 94 -25.27 5.86 -16.74
C THR A 94 -26.05 4.56 -16.95
N ALA A 95 -26.39 3.86 -15.87
CA ALA A 95 -27.15 2.63 -15.88
C ALA A 95 -28.46 2.78 -16.67
N LYS A 96 -29.10 3.95 -16.62
CA LYS A 96 -30.34 4.25 -17.36
C LYS A 96 -30.13 4.34 -18.87
N SER A 97 -28.98 4.82 -19.34
CA SER A 97 -28.68 5.00 -20.77
C SER A 97 -27.82 3.89 -21.37
N LEU A 98 -27.33 2.96 -20.54
CA LEU A 98 -26.48 1.84 -20.95
C LEU A 98 -27.19 0.88 -21.93
N ALA A 99 -28.49 0.64 -21.76
CA ALA A 99 -29.26 -0.25 -22.63
C ALA A 99 -29.28 0.26 -24.10
N THR A 100 -29.25 1.59 -24.28
CA THR A 100 -29.28 2.25 -25.60
C THR A 100 -27.89 2.64 -26.12
N ALA A 101 -26.81 2.37 -25.37
CA ALA A 101 -25.45 2.71 -25.78
C ALA A 101 -25.02 1.88 -27.02
N GLN A 102 -24.50 2.54 -28.06
CA GLN A 102 -24.17 1.92 -29.35
C GLN A 102 -22.65 1.76 -29.61
N SER A 103 -21.78 2.43 -28.85
CA SER A 103 -20.32 2.26 -28.92
C SER A 103 -19.62 2.81 -27.67
N ASN A 104 -18.33 2.48 -27.49
CA ASN A 104 -17.44 2.97 -26.41
C ASN A 104 -17.81 2.56 -24.97
N VAL A 105 -18.15 1.29 -24.76
CA VAL A 105 -18.26 0.71 -23.40
C VAL A 105 -17.18 -0.33 -23.21
N ALA A 106 -16.15 0.02 -22.44
CA ALA A 106 -15.17 -0.97 -21.97
C ALA A 106 -15.82 -1.82 -20.88
N MET A 107 -15.48 -3.11 -20.83
CA MET A 107 -16.11 -4.03 -19.88
C MET A 107 -15.11 -4.93 -19.18
N ASN A 108 -15.34 -5.17 -17.89
CA ASN A 108 -14.61 -6.10 -17.06
C ASN A 108 -15.56 -7.14 -16.45
N GLY A 109 -14.97 -8.24 -15.99
CA GLY A 109 -15.69 -9.34 -15.34
C GLY A 109 -15.89 -10.55 -16.25
N VAL A 110 -16.58 -11.54 -15.73
CA VAL A 110 -16.88 -12.80 -16.40
C VAL A 110 -18.36 -13.09 -16.20
N ILE A 111 -19.03 -13.49 -17.27
CA ILE A 111 -20.40 -14.02 -17.22
C ILE A 111 -20.41 -15.41 -17.85
N TYR A 112 -21.29 -16.29 -17.39
CA TYR A 112 -21.30 -17.69 -17.79
C TYR A 112 -22.43 -17.96 -18.78
N GLN A 113 -22.13 -18.65 -19.87
CA GLN A 113 -23.11 -19.01 -20.89
C GLN A 113 -23.44 -20.50 -20.83
N GLY A 114 -24.53 -20.90 -21.48
CA GLY A 114 -24.90 -22.31 -21.60
C GLY A 114 -25.58 -22.91 -20.36
N LEU A 115 -25.81 -22.12 -19.30
CA LEU A 115 -26.42 -22.57 -18.04
C LEU A 115 -27.74 -23.32 -18.24
N GLN A 116 -28.60 -22.85 -19.16
CA GLN A 116 -29.86 -23.54 -19.48
C GLN A 116 -29.67 -24.98 -19.95
N THR A 117 -28.58 -25.24 -20.66
CA THR A 117 -28.32 -26.54 -21.25
C THR A 117 -27.68 -27.50 -20.24
N GLU A 118 -27.00 -26.95 -19.24
CA GLU A 118 -26.31 -27.71 -18.20
C GLU A 118 -27.17 -27.90 -16.94
N LEU A 119 -27.73 -26.81 -16.38
CA LEU A 119 -28.51 -26.83 -15.14
C LEU A 119 -30.00 -27.13 -15.33
N GLY A 120 -30.58 -26.71 -16.46
CA GLY A 120 -32.03 -26.74 -16.63
C GLY A 120 -32.76 -25.83 -15.62
N GLN A 121 -33.98 -26.21 -15.25
CA GLN A 121 -34.72 -25.53 -14.17
C GLN A 121 -34.35 -26.15 -12.81
N PRO A 122 -34.38 -25.36 -11.72
CA PRO A 122 -34.21 -25.93 -10.39
C PRO A 122 -35.41 -26.82 -10.03
N ASP A 123 -35.20 -27.75 -9.11
CA ASP A 123 -36.30 -28.52 -8.52
C ASP A 123 -37.34 -27.59 -7.88
N ALA A 124 -38.62 -27.98 -7.91
CA ALA A 124 -39.70 -27.18 -7.32
C ALA A 124 -39.48 -26.86 -5.83
N ALA A 125 -38.80 -27.77 -5.12
CA ALA A 125 -38.45 -27.61 -3.71
C ALA A 125 -37.15 -26.82 -3.48
N PHE A 126 -36.44 -26.40 -4.53
CA PHE A 126 -35.13 -25.74 -4.39
C PHE A 126 -35.19 -24.52 -3.49
N VAL A 127 -36.20 -23.66 -3.66
CA VAL A 127 -36.36 -22.47 -2.82
C VAL A 127 -36.75 -22.85 -1.39
N THR A 128 -37.68 -23.80 -1.22
CA THR A 128 -38.15 -24.23 0.12
C THR A 128 -37.10 -25.02 0.90
N ASN A 129 -36.16 -25.68 0.21
CA ASN A 129 -35.06 -26.44 0.83
C ASN A 129 -33.91 -25.55 1.32
N ALA A 130 -33.91 -24.25 0.99
CA ALA A 130 -32.89 -23.32 1.44
C ALA A 130 -32.81 -23.25 2.97
N ASP A 131 -33.97 -23.22 3.66
CA ASP A 131 -34.02 -23.20 5.12
C ASP A 131 -33.47 -24.49 5.71
N LEU A 132 -33.70 -25.64 5.08
CA LEU A 132 -33.13 -26.91 5.52
C LEU A 132 -31.60 -26.90 5.45
N ALA A 133 -31.03 -26.38 4.35
CA ALA A 133 -29.58 -26.23 4.21
C ALA A 133 -28.99 -25.31 5.29
N LEU A 134 -29.67 -24.20 5.62
CA LEU A 134 -29.29 -23.31 6.70
C LEU A 134 -29.34 -24.00 8.07
N GLN A 135 -30.41 -24.75 8.37
CA GLN A 135 -30.53 -25.50 9.63
C GLN A 135 -29.43 -26.57 9.77
N GLN A 136 -29.12 -27.31 8.70
CA GLN A 136 -28.04 -28.29 8.69
C GLN A 136 -26.67 -27.61 8.90
N PHE A 137 -26.45 -26.44 8.31
CA PHE A 137 -25.23 -25.66 8.54
C PHE A 137 -25.11 -25.21 10.00
N LYS A 138 -26.21 -24.73 10.59
CA LYS A 138 -26.29 -24.29 11.99
C LYS A 138 -26.05 -25.40 13.00
N ALA A 139 -26.44 -26.63 12.67
CA ALA A 139 -26.24 -27.79 13.56
C ALA A 139 -24.75 -28.03 13.92
N LYS A 140 -23.80 -27.46 13.16
CA LYS A 140 -22.37 -27.49 13.50
C LYS A 140 -22.00 -26.59 14.69
N TYR A 141 -22.87 -25.65 15.06
CA TYR A 141 -22.65 -24.65 16.11
C TYR A 141 -23.60 -24.82 17.29
N THR A 142 -24.12 -26.04 17.50
CA THR A 142 -25.00 -26.34 18.65
C THR A 142 -24.34 -25.95 19.97
N GLY A 143 -25.08 -25.24 20.83
CA GLY A 143 -24.57 -24.72 22.10
C GLY A 143 -23.81 -23.40 22.02
N LYS A 144 -23.68 -22.80 20.82
CA LYS A 144 -23.21 -21.42 20.63
C LYS A 144 -24.38 -20.46 20.45
N GLU A 145 -24.15 -19.18 20.69
CA GLU A 145 -25.11 -18.12 20.41
C GLU A 145 -25.04 -17.78 18.92
N VAL A 146 -26.14 -17.99 18.18
CA VAL A 146 -26.22 -17.83 16.73
C VAL A 146 -27.28 -16.80 16.37
N SER A 147 -26.93 -15.85 15.49
CA SER A 147 -27.81 -14.78 15.01
C SER A 147 -27.50 -14.40 13.55
N ASP A 148 -28.18 -13.39 13.00
CA ASP A 148 -27.99 -12.88 11.61
C ASP A 148 -27.97 -13.96 10.52
N GLU A 149 -28.89 -14.91 10.62
CA GLU A 149 -28.96 -16.05 9.72
C GLU A 149 -29.38 -15.63 8.31
N LYS A 150 -28.61 -16.04 7.30
CA LYS A 150 -28.91 -15.76 5.90
C LYS A 150 -28.72 -17.01 5.06
N VAL A 151 -29.69 -17.26 4.19
CA VAL A 151 -29.55 -18.20 3.09
C VAL A 151 -29.94 -17.54 1.77
N THR A 152 -29.15 -17.77 0.73
CA THR A 152 -29.41 -17.26 -0.61
C THR A 152 -29.28 -18.40 -1.61
N PRO A 153 -30.39 -18.84 -2.22
CA PRO A 153 -30.34 -19.77 -3.35
C PRO A 153 -29.62 -19.10 -4.54
N MET A 154 -28.73 -19.84 -5.19
CA MET A 154 -27.87 -19.34 -6.25
C MET A 154 -27.41 -20.43 -7.20
N VAL A 155 -26.75 -20.02 -8.28
CA VAL A 155 -25.95 -20.88 -9.15
C VAL A 155 -24.47 -20.75 -8.76
N TYR A 156 -23.80 -21.87 -8.54
CA TYR A 156 -22.36 -21.92 -8.28
C TYR A 156 -21.65 -22.62 -9.43
N ILE A 157 -20.53 -22.04 -9.90
CA ILE A 157 -19.68 -22.66 -10.92
C ILE A 157 -18.44 -23.20 -10.22
N ASP A 158 -18.20 -24.51 -10.33
CA ASP A 158 -17.04 -25.15 -9.70
C ASP A 158 -15.74 -24.94 -10.49
N ALA A 159 -14.63 -25.44 -9.93
CA ALA A 159 -13.31 -25.33 -10.55
C ALA A 159 -13.17 -26.11 -11.87
N GLN A 160 -14.11 -27.00 -12.19
CA GLN A 160 -14.20 -27.73 -13.46
C GLN A 160 -15.18 -27.07 -14.44
N HIS A 161 -15.59 -25.83 -14.17
CA HIS A 161 -16.57 -25.07 -14.94
C HIS A 161 -17.95 -25.74 -15.02
N LYS A 162 -18.31 -26.56 -14.03
CA LYS A 162 -19.65 -27.13 -13.95
C LYS A 162 -20.56 -26.27 -13.10
N ALA A 163 -21.76 -26.05 -13.60
CA ALA A 163 -22.78 -25.29 -12.90
C ALA A 163 -23.59 -26.17 -11.96
N HIS A 164 -23.83 -25.67 -10.74
CA HIS A 164 -24.58 -26.35 -9.70
C HIS A 164 -25.65 -25.44 -9.09
N TRP A 165 -26.82 -26.00 -8.79
CA TRP A 165 -27.78 -25.39 -7.88
C TRP A 165 -27.19 -25.42 -6.46
N ALA A 166 -27.13 -24.27 -5.80
CA ALA A 166 -26.44 -24.14 -4.53
C ALA A 166 -27.11 -23.14 -3.58
N TYR A 167 -26.73 -23.22 -2.31
CA TYR A 167 -27.14 -22.28 -1.27
C TYR A 167 -25.91 -21.61 -0.66
N LYS A 168 -25.85 -20.27 -0.68
CA LYS A 168 -24.92 -19.55 0.20
C LYS A 168 -25.58 -19.36 1.55
N VAL A 169 -25.02 -19.99 2.57
CA VAL A 169 -25.47 -19.89 3.96
C VAL A 169 -24.47 -19.07 4.76
N SER A 170 -24.95 -18.25 5.68
CA SER A 170 -24.12 -17.45 6.59
C SER A 170 -24.84 -17.30 7.92
N VAL A 171 -24.10 -17.40 9.02
CA VAL A 171 -24.60 -17.10 10.37
C VAL A 171 -23.55 -16.29 11.12
N LEU A 172 -23.97 -15.48 12.09
CA LEU A 172 -23.08 -14.86 13.05
C LEU A 172 -23.05 -15.75 14.31
N VAL A 173 -21.86 -16.21 14.69
CA VAL A 173 -21.65 -16.96 15.93
C VAL A 173 -20.92 -16.06 16.91
N VAL A 174 -21.55 -15.83 18.05
CA VAL A 174 -21.00 -14.97 19.11
C VAL A 174 -20.38 -15.85 20.19
N HIS A 175 -19.22 -15.43 20.67
CA HIS A 175 -18.49 -16.08 21.76
C HIS A 175 -18.36 -15.13 22.94
N ARG A 176 -18.13 -15.68 24.15
CA ARG A 176 -17.95 -14.86 25.36
C ARG A 176 -16.53 -14.34 25.53
N ASP A 177 -15.55 -15.00 24.92
CA ASP A 177 -14.12 -14.90 25.21
C ASP A 177 -13.24 -14.73 23.95
N GLN A 178 -13.84 -14.66 22.77
CA GLN A 178 -13.12 -14.48 21.51
C GLN A 178 -13.96 -13.69 20.49
N ILE A 179 -13.29 -13.18 19.46
CA ILE A 179 -13.95 -12.43 18.38
C ILE A 179 -15.07 -13.28 17.75
N PRO A 180 -16.24 -12.70 17.45
CA PRO A 180 -17.31 -13.41 16.77
C PRO A 180 -16.84 -13.88 15.40
N GLU A 181 -17.35 -15.02 14.96
CA GLU A 181 -17.15 -15.51 13.60
C GLU A 181 -18.42 -15.31 12.78
N ARG A 182 -18.27 -15.12 11.47
CA ARG A 182 -19.38 -15.17 10.53
C ARG A 182 -19.19 -16.33 9.54
N PRO A 183 -19.29 -17.60 9.99
CA PRO A 183 -19.07 -18.74 9.13
C PRO A 183 -20.04 -18.69 7.96
N THR A 184 -19.48 -18.83 6.76
CA THR A 184 -20.20 -18.72 5.51
C THR A 184 -19.77 -19.86 4.59
N ALA A 185 -20.71 -20.48 3.90
CA ALA A 185 -20.42 -21.59 2.99
C ALA A 185 -21.31 -21.52 1.74
N ILE A 186 -20.82 -22.09 0.64
CA ILE A 186 -21.64 -22.41 -0.53
C ILE A 186 -21.85 -23.92 -0.52
N ILE A 187 -23.10 -24.35 -0.41
CA ILE A 187 -23.52 -25.74 -0.24
C ILE A 187 -24.21 -26.21 -1.52
N ASP A 188 -23.81 -27.39 -2.01
CA ASP A 188 -24.47 -28.08 -3.12
C ASP A 188 -25.91 -28.48 -2.73
N ALA A 189 -26.90 -28.04 -3.50
CA ALA A 189 -28.31 -28.31 -3.24
C ALA A 189 -28.70 -29.79 -3.42
N LYS A 190 -27.89 -30.57 -4.16
CA LYS A 190 -28.15 -31.99 -4.38
C LYS A 190 -27.55 -32.87 -3.27
N THR A 191 -26.31 -32.58 -2.88
CA THR A 191 -25.57 -33.43 -1.92
C THR A 191 -25.57 -32.90 -0.49
N ASN A 192 -25.97 -31.65 -0.27
CA ASN A 192 -25.84 -30.92 1.00
C ASN A 192 -24.41 -30.84 1.53
N LYS A 193 -23.41 -31.00 0.65
CA LYS A 193 -21.99 -30.84 1.00
C LYS A 193 -21.50 -29.44 0.60
N PRO A 194 -20.63 -28.81 1.41
CA PRO A 194 -20.05 -27.53 1.03
C PRO A 194 -19.08 -27.70 -0.14
N PHE A 195 -19.19 -26.86 -1.15
CA PHE A 195 -18.13 -26.65 -2.15
C PHE A 195 -16.97 -25.87 -1.54
N VAL A 196 -17.30 -24.83 -0.77
CA VAL A 196 -16.34 -23.94 -0.11
C VAL A 196 -16.95 -23.40 1.20
N GLN A 197 -16.09 -23.17 2.19
CA GLN A 197 -16.46 -22.60 3.48
C GLN A 197 -15.37 -21.63 3.97
N TRP A 198 -15.76 -20.49 4.54
CA TRP A 198 -14.87 -19.45 5.07
C TRP A 198 -15.52 -18.71 6.26
N ASN A 199 -14.78 -17.81 6.91
CA ASN A 199 -15.30 -16.90 7.94
C ASN A 199 -15.39 -15.48 7.35
N ASP A 200 -16.59 -14.91 7.27
CA ASP A 200 -16.92 -13.64 6.60
C ASP A 200 -17.04 -12.46 7.59
N ILE A 201 -16.41 -12.56 8.78
CA ILE A 201 -16.43 -11.47 9.75
C ILE A 201 -15.60 -10.30 9.21
N LYS A 202 -16.24 -9.14 9.07
CA LYS A 202 -15.59 -7.89 8.64
C LYS A 202 -15.62 -6.94 9.82
N THR A 203 -14.49 -6.77 10.48
CA THR A 203 -14.36 -5.75 11.54
C THR A 203 -14.33 -4.38 10.86
N LYS A 204 -15.47 -3.69 10.86
CA LYS A 204 -15.51 -2.26 10.54
C LYS A 204 -14.73 -1.55 11.64
N ARG A 205 -13.66 -0.85 11.26
CA ARG A 205 -12.93 0.02 12.18
C ARG A 205 -13.25 1.47 11.84
N ASP A 206 -13.48 2.27 12.85
CA ASP A 206 -13.73 3.70 12.71
C ASP A 206 -12.42 4.47 13.02
N SER A 207 -12.16 5.57 12.31
CA SER A 207 -11.05 6.47 12.68
C SER A 207 -11.36 7.17 14.00
N VAL A 208 -10.37 7.24 14.88
CA VAL A 208 -10.41 7.89 16.20
C VAL A 208 -9.07 8.55 16.51
N ASN A 209 -9.07 9.47 17.47
CA ASN A 209 -7.85 10.16 17.88
C ASN A 209 -7.15 9.39 19.02
N GLY A 210 -5.82 9.30 18.93
CA GLY A 210 -4.92 8.82 19.97
C GLY A 210 -4.20 9.99 20.65
N ALA A 211 -4.19 9.97 21.98
CA ALA A 211 -3.36 10.85 22.80
C ALA A 211 -2.30 10.01 23.53
N GLY A 212 -1.11 10.54 23.70
CA GLY A 212 -0.02 9.79 24.31
C GLY A 212 1.24 10.61 24.39
N PHE A 213 2.34 9.98 24.81
CA PHE A 213 3.63 10.63 24.93
C PHE A 213 4.59 10.13 23.86
N GLY A 214 5.58 10.96 23.55
CA GLY A 214 6.66 10.64 22.63
C GLY A 214 7.99 11.23 23.12
N GLY A 215 9.05 10.98 22.39
CA GLY A 215 10.39 11.44 22.71
C GLY A 215 11.11 10.57 23.75
N ASN A 216 12.29 11.00 24.17
CA ASN A 216 13.19 10.25 25.02
C ASN A 216 13.94 11.16 26.01
N ASN A 217 14.80 10.57 26.84
CA ASN A 217 15.55 11.32 27.85
C ASN A 217 16.45 12.43 27.28
N LYS A 218 16.88 12.36 26.00
CA LYS A 218 17.70 13.39 25.35
C LYS A 218 16.85 14.50 24.72
N THR A 219 15.81 14.13 23.98
CA THR A 219 14.91 15.09 23.32
C THR A 219 13.93 15.75 24.29
N GLY A 220 13.77 15.17 25.47
CA GLY A 220 12.65 15.46 26.37
C GLY A 220 11.38 14.74 25.91
N PHE A 221 10.41 14.70 26.82
CA PHE A 221 9.12 14.08 26.54
C PHE A 221 8.12 15.14 26.06
N TYR A 222 7.36 14.80 25.02
CA TYR A 222 6.26 15.61 24.48
C TYR A 222 4.98 14.79 24.42
N ARG A 223 3.84 15.47 24.22
CA ARG A 223 2.50 14.85 24.24
C ARG A 223 1.75 15.05 22.93
N TYR A 224 1.35 13.95 22.32
CA TYR A 224 0.38 13.92 21.21
C TYR A 224 -1.01 14.31 21.70
N GLY A 225 -1.64 15.25 21.00
CA GLY A 225 -2.87 15.92 21.41
C GLY A 225 -2.66 17.18 22.26
N ALA A 226 -1.42 17.64 22.43
CA ALA A 226 -1.11 18.90 23.11
C ALA A 226 0.08 19.64 22.49
N ASP A 227 1.28 19.05 22.55
CA ASP A 227 2.49 19.63 21.97
C ASP A 227 2.56 19.33 20.47
N LEU A 228 2.13 18.12 20.09
CA LEU A 228 1.95 17.66 18.72
C LEU A 228 0.48 17.29 18.47
N PRO A 229 0.04 17.16 17.19
CA PRO A 229 -1.30 16.70 16.85
C PRO A 229 -1.67 15.35 17.49
N TYR A 230 -2.97 15.05 17.52
CA TYR A 230 -3.41 13.70 17.87
C TYR A 230 -2.93 12.66 16.85
N LEU A 231 -2.70 11.44 17.31
CA LEU A 231 -2.39 10.31 16.44
C LEU A 231 -3.70 9.82 15.78
N ASP A 232 -3.67 9.51 14.48
CA ASP A 232 -4.82 8.90 13.80
C ASP A 232 -4.78 7.38 13.94
N LEU A 233 -5.78 6.84 14.63
CA LEU A 233 -5.93 5.43 14.96
C LEU A 233 -7.19 4.86 14.35
N THR A 234 -7.29 3.54 14.29
CA THR A 234 -8.54 2.86 13.99
C THR A 234 -9.07 2.11 15.22
N ARG A 235 -10.39 2.11 15.41
CA ARG A 235 -11.07 1.47 16.55
C ARG A 235 -12.14 0.50 16.10
N ASP A 236 -12.10 -0.71 16.64
CA ASP A 236 -13.25 -1.61 16.64
C ASP A 236 -14.15 -1.26 17.82
N ARG A 237 -15.28 -0.59 17.53
CA ARG A 237 -16.20 -0.11 18.57
C ARG A 237 -16.85 -1.23 19.37
N ASN A 238 -17.09 -2.38 18.76
CA ASN A 238 -17.81 -3.47 19.42
C ASN A 238 -16.93 -4.19 20.43
N ASN A 239 -15.63 -4.26 20.14
CA ASN A 239 -14.65 -4.92 21.00
C ASN A 239 -13.92 -3.95 21.92
N GLU A 240 -14.16 -2.64 21.77
CA GLU A 240 -13.46 -1.58 22.49
C GLU A 240 -11.93 -1.67 22.36
N VAL A 241 -11.46 -1.99 21.15
CA VAL A 241 -10.04 -2.16 20.82
C VAL A 241 -9.63 -1.11 19.80
N CYS A 242 -8.52 -0.43 20.09
CA CYS A 242 -7.87 0.50 19.17
C CYS A 242 -6.64 -0.18 18.56
N PHE A 243 -6.30 0.24 17.36
CA PHE A 243 -5.17 -0.24 16.58
C PHE A 243 -4.30 0.95 16.21
N MET A 244 -2.98 0.80 16.34
CA MET A 244 -1.99 1.75 15.83
C MET A 244 -1.87 1.60 14.31
N GLU A 245 -2.98 1.82 13.62
CA GLU A 245 -3.14 1.62 12.19
C GLU A 245 -4.22 2.55 11.65
N ASN A 246 -3.92 3.20 10.53
CA ASN A 246 -4.86 3.93 9.67
C ASN A 246 -4.63 3.51 8.21
N SER A 247 -5.22 4.23 7.24
CA SER A 247 -5.06 3.90 5.81
C SER A 247 -3.63 4.04 5.31
N ASP A 248 -2.86 4.93 5.92
CA ASP A 248 -1.53 5.31 5.46
C ASP A 248 -0.41 4.61 6.22
N VAL A 249 -0.59 4.37 7.53
CA VAL A 249 0.46 3.86 8.41
C VAL A 249 -0.07 2.71 9.26
N LYS A 250 0.75 1.68 9.45
CA LYS A 250 0.53 0.57 10.38
C LYS A 250 1.76 0.34 11.23
N VAL A 251 1.62 0.47 12.54
CA VAL A 251 2.66 0.14 13.50
C VAL A 251 2.48 -1.30 13.99
N ILE A 252 3.56 -2.08 13.95
CA ILE A 252 3.64 -3.44 14.47
C ILE A 252 4.59 -3.40 15.66
N ASP A 253 4.09 -3.82 16.82
CA ASP A 253 4.94 -4.18 17.94
C ASP A 253 5.52 -5.58 17.69
N MET A 254 6.84 -5.68 17.63
CA MET A 254 7.58 -6.90 17.35
C MET A 254 7.85 -7.73 18.61
N ASP A 255 7.53 -7.25 19.82
CA ASP A 255 7.67 -7.96 21.09
C ASP A 255 9.10 -8.51 21.30
N HIS A 256 10.11 -7.70 20.92
CA HIS A 256 11.54 -8.04 20.91
C HIS A 256 11.91 -9.26 20.06
N ARG A 257 11.11 -9.57 19.03
CA ARG A 257 11.34 -10.68 18.09
C ARG A 257 11.85 -10.18 16.75
N TYR A 258 12.54 -11.07 16.04
CA TYR A 258 13.01 -10.82 14.68
C TYR A 258 11.95 -11.13 13.59
N SER A 259 10.76 -11.62 13.98
CA SER A 259 9.65 -11.90 13.06
C SER A 259 8.28 -11.74 13.72
N SER A 260 7.28 -11.31 12.95
CA SER A 260 5.90 -11.10 13.40
C SER A 260 4.91 -11.48 12.29
N ARG A 261 3.64 -11.69 12.66
CA ARG A 261 2.54 -11.96 11.71
C ARG A 261 2.00 -10.70 11.03
N ASN A 262 2.77 -9.61 11.02
CA ASN A 262 2.43 -8.29 10.47
C ASN A 262 1.05 -7.75 10.91
N LYS A 263 0.69 -7.97 12.17
CA LYS A 263 -0.54 -7.43 12.76
C LYS A 263 -0.27 -6.09 13.40
N ALA A 264 -1.16 -5.13 13.19
CA ALA A 264 -1.11 -3.85 13.89
C ALA A 264 -1.10 -4.05 15.41
N MET A 265 -0.27 -3.27 16.10
CA MET A 265 -0.32 -3.13 17.56
C MET A 265 -1.74 -2.70 17.95
N LYS A 266 -2.27 -3.32 19.00
CA LYS A 266 -3.62 -3.06 19.48
C LYS A 266 -3.64 -2.92 20.99
N PHE A 267 -4.54 -2.09 21.49
CA PHE A 267 -4.70 -1.85 22.92
C PHE A 267 -6.17 -1.63 23.25
N ASN A 268 -6.54 -1.87 24.51
CA ASN A 268 -7.89 -1.66 24.98
C ASN A 268 -8.18 -0.15 25.03
N CYS A 269 -9.27 0.27 24.42
CA CYS A 269 -9.73 1.65 24.43
C CYS A 269 -11.25 1.70 24.70
N PRO A 270 -11.64 1.60 25.98
CA PRO A 270 -13.04 1.64 26.42
C PRO A 270 -13.74 2.89 25.91
N THR A 271 -15.02 2.75 25.55
CA THR A 271 -15.79 3.83 24.94
C THR A 271 -15.76 5.09 25.80
N ASN A 272 -15.55 6.25 25.17
CA ASN A 272 -15.59 7.55 25.83
C ASN A 272 -16.34 8.59 24.98
N ASP A 273 -16.70 9.70 25.61
CA ASP A 273 -17.50 10.76 24.97
C ASP A 273 -16.69 11.64 24.00
N SER A 274 -15.35 11.60 24.06
CA SER A 274 -14.45 12.49 23.31
C SER A 274 -13.92 11.89 21.99
N SER A 275 -14.06 10.58 21.77
CA SER A 275 -13.37 9.86 20.68
C SER A 275 -11.85 10.05 20.64
N VAL A 276 -11.27 10.38 21.81
CA VAL A 276 -9.82 10.55 22.03
C VAL A 276 -9.37 9.52 23.05
N TYR A 277 -8.46 8.63 22.68
CA TYR A 277 -8.06 7.49 23.51
C TYR A 277 -6.58 7.57 23.87
N LEU A 278 -6.24 7.30 25.14
CA LEU A 278 -4.84 7.20 25.55
C LEU A 278 -4.22 5.92 24.97
N THR A 279 -3.07 6.06 24.32
CA THR A 279 -2.35 4.94 23.70
C THR A 279 -1.64 4.06 24.73
N GLY A 280 -1.03 2.97 24.25
CA GLY A 280 -0.28 2.03 25.09
C GLY A 280 -1.15 0.93 25.69
N TYR A 281 -0.52 -0.21 26.01
CA TYR A 281 -1.22 -1.40 26.52
C TYR A 281 -1.98 -1.16 27.83
N LYS A 282 -1.57 -0.16 28.62
CA LYS A 282 -2.20 0.23 29.88
C LYS A 282 -3.20 1.38 29.72
N GLY A 283 -3.31 1.97 28.53
CA GLY A 283 -4.14 3.16 28.29
C GLY A 283 -3.66 4.40 29.07
N ASP A 284 -2.35 4.53 29.27
CA ASP A 284 -1.70 5.63 29.99
C ASP A 284 -0.90 6.57 29.06
N GLY A 285 -0.93 6.31 27.76
CA GLY A 285 -0.22 7.07 26.73
C GLY A 285 1.23 6.65 26.51
N TYR A 286 1.72 5.61 27.19
CA TYR A 286 3.12 5.19 27.16
C TYR A 286 3.33 3.80 26.57
N ASP A 287 4.52 3.60 26.01
CA ASP A 287 5.08 2.33 25.58
C ASP A 287 6.60 2.35 25.81
N ARG A 288 7.00 2.44 27.08
CA ARG A 288 8.37 2.83 27.43
C ARG A 288 9.36 1.72 27.08
N ALA A 289 10.40 2.08 26.32
CA ALA A 289 11.54 1.22 26.06
C ALA A 289 12.83 2.04 26.10
N ASN A 290 13.85 1.52 26.77
CA ASN A 290 15.22 2.05 26.79
C ASN A 290 15.33 3.59 26.93
N GLY A 291 14.51 4.22 27.78
CA GLY A 291 14.53 5.68 28.01
C GLY A 291 13.65 6.53 27.08
N ALA A 292 12.96 5.93 26.11
CA ALA A 292 11.89 6.56 25.35
C ALA A 292 10.52 6.45 26.05
N ALA A 293 9.62 7.38 25.76
CA ALA A 293 8.24 7.36 26.26
C ALA A 293 7.36 6.36 25.52
N SER A 294 7.40 6.37 24.18
CA SER A 294 6.61 5.46 23.35
C SER A 294 7.14 5.43 21.91
N PRO A 295 8.06 4.51 21.59
CA PRO A 295 8.54 4.31 20.22
C PRO A 295 7.39 3.99 19.25
N THR A 296 6.33 3.31 19.71
CA THR A 296 5.17 3.02 18.84
C THR A 296 4.34 4.25 18.49
N ASN A 297 4.20 5.22 19.41
CA ASN A 297 3.56 6.51 19.09
C ASN A 297 4.43 7.31 18.11
N ASP A 298 5.74 7.40 18.37
CA ASP A 298 6.68 8.16 17.55
C ASP A 298 6.74 7.59 16.12
N ALA A 299 6.68 6.27 15.96
CA ALA A 299 6.68 5.61 14.65
C ALA A 299 5.40 5.92 13.85
N LEU A 300 4.24 5.91 14.51
CA LEU A 300 2.98 6.25 13.86
C LEU A 300 2.99 7.70 13.36
N TYR A 301 3.52 8.62 14.18
CA TYR A 301 3.64 10.03 13.83
C TYR A 301 4.67 10.26 12.71
N ALA A 302 5.83 9.63 12.77
CA ALA A 302 6.86 9.74 11.72
C ALA A 302 6.30 9.29 10.37
N GLY A 303 5.61 8.14 10.33
CA GLY A 303 4.92 7.66 9.12
C GLY A 303 3.83 8.61 8.62
N HIS A 304 3.12 9.28 9.53
CA HIS A 304 2.13 10.29 9.15
C HIS A 304 2.80 11.50 8.50
N VAL A 305 3.83 12.07 9.14
CA VAL A 305 4.54 13.26 8.67
C VAL A 305 5.14 13.03 7.29
N ILE A 306 5.90 11.97 7.10
CA ILE A 306 6.59 11.70 5.83
C ILE A 306 5.60 11.46 4.68
N ARG A 307 4.48 10.76 4.95
CA ARG A 307 3.42 10.56 3.96
C ARG A 307 2.84 11.89 3.50
N HIS A 308 2.55 12.78 4.45
CA HIS A 308 1.95 14.08 4.17
C HIS A 308 2.96 15.04 3.55
N MET A 309 4.22 15.03 3.96
CA MET A 309 5.29 15.81 3.32
C MET A 309 5.38 15.49 1.83
N TYR A 310 5.49 14.22 1.45
CA TYR A 310 5.53 13.83 0.04
C TYR A 310 4.24 14.19 -0.71
N LYS A 311 3.08 14.04 -0.07
CA LYS A 311 1.80 14.36 -0.70
C LYS A 311 1.60 15.85 -0.89
N ASP A 312 1.87 16.65 0.13
CA ASP A 312 1.58 18.08 0.15
C ASP A 312 2.60 18.88 -0.66
N TRP A 313 3.87 18.46 -0.67
CA TRP A 313 4.92 19.18 -1.39
C TRP A 313 5.05 18.74 -2.85
N TYR A 314 4.77 17.47 -3.16
CA TYR A 314 5.07 16.88 -4.48
C TYR A 314 3.88 16.19 -5.15
N ASP A 315 2.70 16.21 -4.54
CA ASP A 315 1.49 15.49 -5.00
C ASP A 315 1.68 13.97 -5.20
N THR A 316 2.77 13.41 -4.65
CA THR A 316 3.18 12.03 -4.87
C THR A 316 2.93 11.12 -3.66
N ASN A 317 3.01 9.82 -3.87
CA ASN A 317 3.02 8.85 -2.78
C ASN A 317 4.42 8.74 -2.20
N ALA A 318 4.54 8.65 -0.87
CA ALA A 318 5.82 8.30 -0.25
C ALA A 318 6.28 6.90 -0.70
N LEU A 319 5.34 5.95 -0.74
CA LEU A 319 5.51 4.63 -1.36
C LEU A 319 4.24 4.26 -2.16
N SER A 320 4.41 3.54 -3.26
CA SER A 320 3.35 3.08 -4.15
C SER A 320 3.36 1.56 -4.30
N ASN A 321 2.18 0.96 -4.40
CA ASN A 321 2.02 -0.41 -4.86
C ASN A 321 2.34 -0.50 -6.37
N PRO A 322 2.55 -1.70 -6.93
CA PRO A 322 2.82 -1.87 -8.36
C PRO A 322 1.73 -1.35 -9.31
N ASP A 323 0.50 -1.14 -8.81
CA ASP A 323 -0.60 -0.55 -9.57
C ASP A 323 -0.67 0.99 -9.49
N GLY A 324 0.30 1.62 -8.83
CA GLY A 324 0.38 3.07 -8.61
C GLY A 324 -0.48 3.59 -7.47
N SER A 325 -1.23 2.74 -6.77
CA SER A 325 -1.98 3.13 -5.57
C SER A 325 -1.02 3.37 -4.38
N PRO A 326 -1.40 4.20 -3.39
CA PRO A 326 -0.57 4.41 -2.20
C PRO A 326 -0.31 3.09 -1.46
N MET A 327 0.95 2.82 -1.14
CA MET A 327 1.35 1.71 -0.26
C MET A 327 1.26 2.16 1.19
N GLN A 328 0.67 1.31 2.05
CA GLN A 328 0.62 1.56 3.49
C GLN A 328 2.03 1.41 4.08
N LEU A 329 2.49 2.42 4.82
CA LEU A 329 3.76 2.43 5.53
C LEU A 329 3.70 1.49 6.73
N VAL A 330 4.50 0.43 6.71
CA VAL A 330 4.53 -0.57 7.79
C VAL A 330 5.75 -0.31 8.68
N MET A 331 5.50 0.15 9.90
CA MET A 331 6.53 0.49 10.89
C MET A 331 6.67 -0.66 11.91
N ARG A 332 7.76 -1.42 11.88
CA ARG A 332 8.05 -2.49 12.86
C ARG A 332 8.91 -1.94 13.99
N VAL A 333 8.37 -1.90 15.20
CA VAL A 333 9.01 -1.31 16.39
C VAL A 333 9.24 -2.40 17.43
N HIS A 334 10.15 -2.19 18.38
CA HIS A 334 10.59 -3.20 19.36
C HIS A 334 11.21 -4.42 18.70
N TYR A 335 11.98 -4.21 17.62
CA TYR A 335 12.59 -5.28 16.85
C TYR A 335 13.85 -5.82 17.55
N GLY A 336 13.86 -7.13 17.79
CA GLY A 336 14.98 -7.80 18.47
C GLY A 336 15.18 -7.35 19.91
N ASP A 337 16.25 -7.81 20.54
CA ASP A 337 16.62 -7.47 21.92
C ASP A 337 17.94 -6.70 21.89
N GLY A 338 17.94 -5.45 22.36
CA GLY A 338 19.10 -4.55 22.31
C GLY A 338 19.61 -4.25 20.88
N TYR A 339 18.74 -4.29 19.87
CA TYR A 339 19.15 -4.08 18.48
C TYR A 339 19.42 -2.60 18.19
N GLU A 340 20.69 -2.25 17.93
CA GLU A 340 21.13 -0.88 17.66
C GLU A 340 21.15 -0.56 16.16
N ASN A 341 20.04 -0.84 15.46
CA ASN A 341 19.92 -0.50 14.04
C ASN A 341 18.46 -0.30 13.60
N ALA A 342 18.30 0.39 12.48
CA ALA A 342 17.05 0.53 11.74
C ALA A 342 17.30 0.14 10.27
N TYR A 343 16.26 -0.31 9.56
CA TYR A 343 16.40 -0.65 8.14
C TYR A 343 15.05 -0.73 7.39
N TRP A 344 15.13 -0.43 6.10
CA TRP A 344 14.17 -0.78 5.05
C TRP A 344 14.49 -2.16 4.44
N ASP A 345 13.47 -2.99 4.20
CA ASP A 345 13.63 -4.35 3.63
C ASP A 345 12.98 -4.57 2.26
N GLY A 346 12.62 -3.48 1.56
CA GLY A 346 11.88 -3.52 0.29
C GLY A 346 10.36 -3.47 0.44
N GLN A 347 9.83 -3.61 1.66
CA GLN A 347 8.38 -3.56 1.91
C GLN A 347 7.97 -2.91 3.24
N GLN A 348 8.85 -2.86 4.23
CA GLN A 348 8.54 -2.28 5.54
C GLN A 348 9.79 -1.75 6.24
N MET A 349 9.57 -0.83 7.19
CA MET A 349 10.62 -0.21 8.00
C MET A 349 10.71 -0.91 9.35
N THR A 350 11.91 -0.95 9.92
CA THR A 350 12.19 -1.71 11.14
C THR A 350 13.10 -0.94 12.06
N PHE A 351 12.74 -0.88 13.33
CA PHE A 351 13.43 -0.09 14.33
C PHE A 351 13.69 -0.94 15.57
N GLY A 352 14.96 -1.06 15.92
CA GLY A 352 15.35 -1.65 17.21
C GLY A 352 15.18 -0.68 18.36
N ASP A 353 15.24 -1.21 19.58
CA ASP A 353 15.12 -0.42 20.80
C ASP A 353 16.44 0.23 21.26
N GLY A 354 17.53 0.02 20.53
CA GLY A 354 18.86 0.42 20.95
C GLY A 354 19.32 -0.32 22.22
N ASP A 355 20.56 -0.10 22.63
CA ASP A 355 21.09 -0.61 23.89
C ASP A 355 21.99 0.45 24.54
N THR A 356 23.30 0.28 24.51
CA THR A 356 24.23 1.16 25.23
C THR A 356 24.52 2.47 24.53
N MET A 357 24.43 2.51 23.19
CA MET A 357 24.80 3.67 22.38
C MET A 357 23.58 4.51 22.02
N MET A 358 22.45 3.85 21.78
CA MET A 358 21.26 4.47 21.22
C MET A 358 20.02 4.26 22.09
N TYR A 359 19.13 5.24 22.10
CA TYR A 359 17.72 5.08 22.41
C TYR A 359 17.03 4.23 21.32
N PRO A 360 15.74 3.85 21.46
CA PRO A 360 14.99 3.26 20.37
C PRO A 360 15.13 4.11 19.10
N LEU A 361 15.44 3.47 17.98
CA LEU A 361 15.78 4.13 16.72
C LEU A 361 14.53 4.65 16.00
N VAL A 362 13.56 5.13 16.75
CA VAL A 362 12.34 5.74 16.25
C VAL A 362 12.42 7.23 16.52
N SER A 363 12.60 7.98 15.45
CA SER A 363 12.48 9.42 15.42
C SER A 363 11.84 9.85 14.11
N LEU A 364 11.51 11.13 14.00
CA LEU A 364 11.05 11.67 12.73
C LEU A 364 12.14 11.54 11.64
N GLY A 365 13.40 11.85 11.98
CA GLY A 365 14.52 11.77 11.06
C GLY A 365 14.79 10.34 10.58
N VAL A 366 14.95 9.38 11.50
CA VAL A 366 15.20 7.97 11.15
C VAL A 366 14.00 7.38 10.41
N GLY A 367 12.77 7.64 10.86
CA GLY A 367 11.58 7.16 10.16
C GLY A 367 11.47 7.68 8.72
N ALA A 368 11.79 8.97 8.50
CA ALA A 368 11.83 9.56 7.17
C ALA A 368 12.96 8.98 6.30
N HIS A 369 14.16 8.79 6.87
CA HIS A 369 15.31 8.18 6.21
C HIS A 369 14.95 6.78 5.67
N GLU A 370 14.43 5.89 6.52
CA GLU A 370 14.09 4.53 6.10
C GLU A 370 12.99 4.47 5.02
N ILE A 371 12.00 5.37 5.09
CA ILE A 371 10.92 5.42 4.10
C ILE A 371 11.44 5.95 2.75
N SER A 372 12.41 6.86 2.78
CA SER A 372 12.98 7.47 1.58
C SER A 372 13.95 6.56 0.83
N HIS A 373 14.44 5.47 1.43
CA HIS A 373 15.02 4.35 0.68
C HIS A 373 14.00 3.72 -0.26
N GLY A 374 12.80 3.42 0.24
CA GLY A 374 11.73 2.88 -0.59
C GLY A 374 11.25 3.88 -1.66
N PHE A 375 11.25 5.18 -1.36
CA PHE A 375 10.99 6.21 -2.38
C PHE A 375 12.04 6.14 -3.49
N THR A 376 13.32 6.06 -3.15
CA THR A 376 14.41 5.94 -4.13
C THR A 376 14.30 4.65 -4.95
N GLU A 377 14.01 3.52 -4.31
CA GLU A 377 13.79 2.21 -4.97
C GLU A 377 12.68 2.27 -6.03
N GLN A 378 11.62 3.06 -5.79
CA GLN A 378 10.48 3.20 -6.70
C GLN A 378 10.65 4.24 -7.81
N HIS A 379 11.74 5.02 -7.77
CA HIS A 379 12.02 6.10 -8.73
C HIS A 379 13.36 5.85 -9.44
N SER A 380 14.42 6.56 -9.07
CA SER A 380 15.74 6.41 -9.70
C SER A 380 16.36 5.02 -9.52
N ASN A 381 15.97 4.31 -8.46
CA ASN A 381 16.49 3.01 -8.06
C ASN A 381 18.02 3.01 -7.95
N LEU A 382 18.60 4.07 -7.36
CA LEU A 382 20.03 4.16 -7.07
C LEU A 382 20.51 2.90 -6.33
N GLU A 383 21.41 2.16 -6.96
CA GLU A 383 21.93 0.92 -6.39
C GLU A 383 22.74 1.20 -5.13
N TYR A 384 22.57 0.36 -4.12
CA TYR A 384 23.12 0.55 -2.77
C TYR A 384 24.61 0.18 -2.65
N TYR A 385 25.44 0.65 -3.58
CA TYR A 385 26.89 0.50 -3.55
C TYR A 385 27.60 1.66 -4.24
N GLY A 386 28.85 1.92 -3.85
CA GLY A 386 29.67 2.96 -4.45
C GLY A 386 29.03 4.35 -4.37
N GLN A 387 29.21 5.17 -5.41
CA GLN A 387 28.69 6.55 -5.41
C GLN A 387 27.17 6.62 -5.48
N SER A 388 26.51 5.73 -6.23
CA SER A 388 25.04 5.65 -6.26
C SER A 388 24.49 5.29 -4.88
N GLY A 389 25.18 4.40 -4.15
CA GLY A 389 24.81 4.06 -2.77
C GLY A 389 25.01 5.23 -1.81
N GLY A 390 26.10 5.99 -1.93
CA GLY A 390 26.29 7.22 -1.18
C GLY A 390 25.20 8.27 -1.47
N MET A 391 24.79 8.42 -2.74
CA MET A 391 23.67 9.29 -3.11
C MET A 391 22.33 8.79 -2.55
N ASN A 392 22.10 7.47 -2.52
CA ASN A 392 20.91 6.85 -1.94
C ASN A 392 20.81 7.18 -0.44
N GLU A 393 21.87 6.91 0.32
CA GLU A 393 22.00 7.28 1.74
C GLU A 393 21.79 8.78 1.96
N ALA A 394 22.45 9.62 1.16
CA ALA A 394 22.33 11.06 1.29
C ALA A 394 20.90 11.54 1.02
N PHE A 395 20.21 11.01 0.01
CA PHE A 395 18.82 11.38 -0.26
C PHE A 395 17.90 11.04 0.93
N SER A 396 18.12 9.91 1.59
CA SER A 396 17.40 9.53 2.80
C SER A 396 17.71 10.47 3.98
N ASP A 397 18.96 10.90 4.15
CA ASP A 397 19.36 11.93 5.13
C ASP A 397 18.73 13.30 4.82
N MET A 398 18.66 13.70 3.56
CA MET A 398 17.98 14.93 3.13
C MET A 398 16.49 14.88 3.44
N ALA A 399 15.86 13.72 3.24
CA ALA A 399 14.45 13.51 3.55
C ALA A 399 14.19 13.57 5.07
N ALA A 400 15.14 13.11 5.89
CA ALA A 400 15.08 13.29 7.34
C ALA A 400 15.00 14.78 7.71
N GLN A 401 15.89 15.61 7.15
CA GLN A 401 15.86 17.07 7.36
C GLN A 401 14.60 17.73 6.81
N ALA A 402 14.13 17.29 5.64
CA ALA A 402 12.91 17.78 5.04
C ALA A 402 11.68 17.47 5.90
N ALA A 403 11.63 16.28 6.52
CA ALA A 403 10.56 15.88 7.42
C ALA A 403 10.57 16.70 8.72
N GLU A 404 11.74 16.92 9.32
CA GLU A 404 11.90 17.85 10.45
C GLU A 404 11.43 19.25 10.09
N TYR A 405 11.86 19.77 8.94
CA TYR A 405 11.43 21.07 8.43
C TYR A 405 9.93 21.14 8.18
N TYR A 406 9.33 20.09 7.62
CA TYR A 406 7.88 20.03 7.40
C TYR A 406 7.10 20.05 8.72
N SER A 407 7.56 19.29 9.72
CA SER A 407 6.86 19.12 11.00
C SER A 407 7.02 20.33 11.92
N VAL A 408 8.24 20.86 12.06
CA VAL A 408 8.58 21.87 13.07
C VAL A 408 9.28 23.10 12.50
N ASN A 409 9.35 23.24 11.17
CA ASN A 409 9.96 24.38 10.46
C ASN A 409 11.43 24.64 10.86
N LYS A 410 12.16 23.56 11.15
CA LYS A 410 13.58 23.56 11.48
C LYS A 410 14.21 22.22 11.09
N SER A 411 15.40 22.30 10.53
CA SER A 411 16.28 21.15 10.25
C SER A 411 17.44 21.18 11.23
N THR A 412 17.81 20.04 11.81
CA THR A 412 18.93 19.95 12.76
C THR A 412 20.28 19.93 12.06
N TRP A 413 20.33 19.52 10.80
CA TRP A 413 21.54 19.22 10.03
C TRP A 413 22.42 18.12 10.65
N GLN A 414 21.84 17.35 11.56
CA GLN A 414 22.40 16.17 12.20
C GLN A 414 21.49 14.98 11.90
N ILE A 415 22.07 13.80 11.75
CA ILE A 415 21.31 12.56 11.59
C ILE A 415 21.43 11.74 12.85
N GLY A 416 20.30 11.32 13.41
CA GLY A 416 20.23 10.49 14.61
C GLY A 416 20.70 11.19 15.88
N GLY A 417 20.88 12.52 15.87
CA GLY A 417 21.25 13.29 17.08
C GLY A 417 20.25 13.07 18.22
N GLU A 418 19.00 12.88 17.89
CA GLU A 418 17.88 12.63 18.79
C GLU A 418 17.84 11.21 19.38
N ILE A 419 18.55 10.24 18.80
CA ILE A 419 18.61 8.85 19.29
C ILE A 419 19.95 8.48 19.95
N MET A 420 21.03 9.26 19.75
CA MET A 420 22.32 8.98 20.40
C MET A 420 22.27 9.30 21.89
N LYS A 421 22.66 8.36 22.76
CA LYS A 421 22.76 8.63 24.20
C LYS A 421 23.91 9.57 24.52
N GLU A 422 23.72 10.47 25.50
CA GLU A 422 24.73 11.46 25.86
C GLU A 422 26.02 10.83 26.40
N ASP A 423 25.91 9.68 27.08
CA ASP A 423 27.04 8.92 27.61
C ASP A 423 27.71 8.00 26.59
N SER A 424 27.20 7.92 25.35
CA SER A 424 27.82 7.17 24.25
C SER A 424 29.14 7.80 23.76
N GLY A 425 29.35 9.09 24.06
CA GLY A 425 30.46 9.88 23.53
C GLY A 425 30.22 10.46 22.13
N TRP A 426 29.03 10.24 21.55
CA TRP A 426 28.64 10.73 20.23
C TRP A 426 27.42 11.66 20.32
N GLU A 427 27.49 12.80 19.64
CA GLU A 427 26.39 13.77 19.60
C GLU A 427 25.29 13.36 18.60
N ALA A 428 25.70 12.88 17.43
CA ALA A 428 24.86 12.41 16.32
C ALA A 428 25.59 11.31 15.54
N LEU A 429 24.87 10.58 14.67
CA LEU A 429 25.45 9.59 13.77
C LEU A 429 26.24 10.24 12.63
N ARG A 430 25.66 11.28 12.02
CA ARG A 430 26.25 12.02 10.90
C ARG A 430 25.96 13.51 11.02
N TYR A 431 26.77 14.32 10.35
CA TYR A 431 26.68 15.78 10.32
C TYR A 431 26.61 16.23 8.85
N MET A 432 25.55 16.93 8.46
CA MET A 432 25.41 17.37 7.06
C MET A 432 26.16 18.69 6.80
N ASP A 433 26.41 19.49 7.84
CA ASP A 433 27.18 20.74 7.74
C ASP A 433 28.68 20.50 7.50
N LYS A 434 29.21 19.42 8.07
CA LYS A 434 30.58 18.96 7.88
C LYS A 434 30.67 17.45 8.16
N PRO A 435 30.41 16.60 7.16
CA PRO A 435 30.42 15.14 7.29
C PRO A 435 31.61 14.57 8.05
N SER A 436 32.83 15.02 7.75
CA SER A 436 34.07 14.55 8.37
C SER A 436 34.17 14.73 9.89
N ARG A 437 33.21 15.42 10.53
CA ARG A 437 33.07 15.50 11.99
C ARG A 437 32.80 14.16 12.66
N ASP A 438 32.24 13.18 11.95
CA ASP A 438 32.08 11.82 12.47
C ASP A 438 33.39 10.99 12.45
N GLY A 439 34.42 11.50 11.78
CA GLY A 439 35.75 10.90 11.68
C GLY A 439 35.95 9.94 10.49
N GLU A 440 34.91 9.62 9.73
CA GLU A 440 34.95 8.62 8.64
C GLU A 440 34.33 9.14 7.32
N SER A 441 33.28 9.97 7.39
CA SER A 441 32.62 10.55 6.22
C SER A 441 33.50 11.55 5.49
N ILE A 442 33.28 11.64 4.17
CA ILE A 442 34.00 12.57 3.29
C ILE A 442 33.19 13.85 3.04
N ASP A 443 33.87 15.00 2.95
CA ASP A 443 33.22 16.30 2.75
C ASP A 443 33.07 16.63 1.25
N THR A 444 33.95 16.08 0.40
CA THR A 444 34.01 16.38 -1.04
C THR A 444 34.24 15.13 -1.92
N ALA A 445 33.80 15.21 -3.18
CA ALA A 445 33.81 14.08 -4.12
C ALA A 445 35.21 13.54 -4.47
N ASP A 446 36.25 14.38 -4.41
CA ASP A 446 37.64 14.01 -4.70
C ASP A 446 38.30 13.16 -3.59
N GLU A 447 37.66 13.06 -2.41
CA GLU A 447 38.08 12.18 -1.31
C GLU A 447 37.55 10.74 -1.48
N TYR A 448 36.63 10.51 -2.42
CA TYR A 448 36.03 9.20 -2.64
C TYR A 448 37.05 8.17 -3.14
N TYR A 449 36.94 6.95 -2.62
CA TYR A 449 37.66 5.78 -3.13
C TYR A 449 36.74 4.56 -3.23
N GLY A 450 37.03 3.66 -4.17
CA GLY A 450 36.26 2.43 -4.33
C GLY A 450 36.33 1.55 -3.09
N GLY A 451 35.17 1.20 -2.53
CA GLY A 451 35.04 0.42 -1.30
C GLY A 451 34.79 1.25 -0.04
N LEU A 452 34.71 2.59 -0.15
CA LEU A 452 34.17 3.43 0.92
C LEU A 452 32.70 3.08 1.18
N ASP A 453 32.34 2.96 2.45
CA ASP A 453 30.98 2.64 2.86
C ASP A 453 30.00 3.75 2.44
N VAL A 454 28.77 3.37 2.11
CA VAL A 454 27.75 4.30 1.62
C VAL A 454 27.33 5.32 2.66
N HIS A 455 27.35 4.97 3.96
CA HIS A 455 27.04 5.89 5.04
C HIS A 455 28.10 6.99 5.22
N TYR A 456 29.31 6.77 4.68
CA TYR A 456 30.42 7.73 4.72
C TYR A 456 30.55 8.51 3.40
N SER A 457 30.33 7.83 2.27
CA SER A 457 30.34 8.48 0.96
C SER A 457 29.10 9.37 0.72
N SER A 458 28.03 9.18 1.50
CA SER A 458 26.88 10.08 1.54
C SER A 458 27.23 11.51 1.96
N GLY A 459 28.34 11.70 2.67
CA GLY A 459 28.83 13.01 3.10
C GLY A 459 28.90 14.04 1.98
N VAL A 460 29.29 13.64 0.77
CA VAL A 460 29.37 14.53 -0.42
C VAL A 460 28.02 15.18 -0.71
N TYR A 461 26.95 14.39 -0.77
CA TYR A 461 25.60 14.88 -1.11
C TYR A 461 24.88 15.47 0.10
N ASN A 462 25.19 15.01 1.32
CA ASN A 462 24.74 15.64 2.56
C ASN A 462 25.25 17.08 2.68
N HIS A 463 26.53 17.28 2.44
CA HIS A 463 27.18 18.59 2.46
C HIS A 463 26.67 19.49 1.34
N LEU A 464 26.51 18.95 0.12
CA LEU A 464 25.87 19.65 -1.00
C LEU A 464 24.49 20.19 -0.62
N PHE A 465 23.66 19.33 -0.03
CA PHE A 465 22.29 19.70 0.35
C PHE A 465 22.28 20.77 1.44
N TYR A 466 23.16 20.65 2.45
CA TYR A 466 23.35 21.67 3.47
C TYR A 466 23.73 23.02 2.85
N ILE A 467 24.73 23.05 1.97
CA ILE A 467 25.18 24.28 1.30
C ILE A 467 24.01 24.89 0.53
N LEU A 468 23.35 24.12 -0.33
CA LEU A 468 22.25 24.62 -1.16
C LEU A 468 21.10 25.16 -0.33
N ALA A 469 20.68 24.45 0.72
CA ALA A 469 19.59 24.89 1.59
C ALA A 469 19.89 26.17 2.39
N ASN A 470 21.17 26.50 2.55
CA ASN A 470 21.63 27.70 3.26
C ASN A 470 22.14 28.81 2.33
N GLN A 471 22.04 28.66 1.00
CA GLN A 471 22.27 29.75 0.06
C GLN A 471 21.26 30.90 0.27
N PRO A 472 21.59 32.15 -0.10
CA PRO A 472 20.66 33.27 0.02
C PRO A 472 19.33 33.00 -0.71
N ASN A 473 18.20 33.19 -0.01
CA ASN A 473 16.84 32.93 -0.50
C ASN A 473 16.49 31.45 -0.73
N TRP A 474 17.34 30.53 -0.25
CA TRP A 474 17.02 29.11 -0.18
C TRP A 474 16.57 28.71 1.23
N ASN A 475 15.98 27.53 1.32
CA ASN A 475 15.66 26.83 2.56
C ASN A 475 15.64 25.32 2.29
N THR A 476 15.48 24.52 3.35
CA THR A 476 15.45 23.05 3.25
C THR A 476 14.42 22.55 2.24
N ARG A 477 13.22 23.14 2.19
CA ARG A 477 12.19 22.74 1.24
C ARG A 477 12.62 22.97 -0.21
N LEU A 478 13.10 24.18 -0.54
CA LEU A 478 13.51 24.50 -1.91
C LEU A 478 14.67 23.63 -2.37
N ALA A 479 15.64 23.36 -1.49
CA ALA A 479 16.73 22.43 -1.81
C ALA A 479 16.18 21.01 -2.04
N PHE A 480 15.23 20.56 -1.21
CA PHE A 480 14.69 19.20 -1.31
C PHE A 480 13.82 19.02 -2.56
N ASP A 481 13.15 20.09 -3.03
CA ASP A 481 12.42 20.08 -4.29
C ASP A 481 13.33 19.69 -5.48
N VAL A 482 14.57 20.19 -5.51
CA VAL A 482 15.56 19.85 -6.55
C VAL A 482 15.98 18.39 -6.43
N MET A 483 16.26 17.92 -5.21
CA MET A 483 16.69 16.55 -4.94
C MET A 483 15.60 15.53 -5.30
N VAL A 484 14.35 15.79 -4.90
CA VAL A 484 13.20 14.93 -5.21
C VAL A 484 12.98 14.87 -6.71
N LYS A 485 12.99 16.02 -7.40
CA LYS A 485 12.80 16.03 -8.85
C LYS A 485 13.93 15.31 -9.59
N ALA A 486 15.18 15.44 -9.13
CA ALA A 486 16.29 14.67 -9.70
C ALA A 486 16.13 13.16 -9.48
N ASN A 487 15.73 12.74 -8.28
CA ASN A 487 15.46 11.32 -7.98
C ASN A 487 14.30 10.76 -8.82
N MET A 488 13.23 11.54 -9.03
CA MET A 488 12.07 11.10 -9.82
C MET A 488 12.34 11.04 -11.33
N ASP A 489 13.04 12.02 -11.88
CA ASP A 489 13.02 12.29 -13.32
C ASP A 489 14.39 12.13 -14.02
N TYR A 490 15.51 12.13 -13.28
CA TYR A 490 16.85 12.30 -13.86
C TYR A 490 17.87 11.24 -13.45
N TRP A 491 17.93 10.88 -12.16
CA TRP A 491 18.88 9.90 -11.67
C TRP A 491 18.55 8.51 -12.17
N THR A 492 19.59 7.71 -12.34
CA THR A 492 19.51 6.32 -12.80
C THR A 492 20.13 5.40 -11.76
N PRO A 493 19.91 4.08 -11.84
CA PRO A 493 20.43 3.15 -10.84
C PRO A 493 21.95 3.20 -10.63
N TYR A 494 22.70 3.63 -11.65
CA TYR A 494 24.16 3.63 -11.65
C TYR A 494 24.76 5.04 -11.64
N SER A 495 23.93 6.07 -11.39
CA SER A 495 24.40 7.45 -11.40
C SER A 495 25.56 7.64 -10.44
N ASN A 496 26.65 8.19 -10.95
CA ASN A 496 27.78 8.64 -10.15
C ASN A 496 27.55 10.09 -9.66
N PHE A 497 28.45 10.63 -8.83
CA PHE A 497 28.28 11.98 -8.27
C PHE A 497 28.20 13.09 -9.33
N ASP A 498 28.98 13.01 -10.42
CA ASP A 498 28.94 14.01 -11.49
C ASP A 498 27.62 13.94 -12.28
N GLU A 499 27.21 12.73 -12.69
CA GLU A 499 25.93 12.50 -13.38
C GLU A 499 24.73 12.89 -12.50
N GLY A 500 24.82 12.61 -11.20
CA GLY A 500 23.85 13.04 -10.22
C GLY A 500 23.74 14.57 -10.13
N GLY A 501 24.88 15.27 -10.19
CA GLY A 501 24.96 16.72 -10.20
C GLY A 501 24.35 17.33 -11.46
N GLU A 502 24.58 16.73 -12.63
CA GLU A 502 23.92 17.12 -13.89
C GLU A 502 22.39 16.93 -13.81
N GLY A 503 21.93 15.86 -13.15
CA GLY A 503 20.52 15.64 -12.84
C GLY A 503 19.92 16.76 -12.00
N LEU A 504 20.65 17.26 -10.99
CA LEU A 504 20.20 18.39 -10.16
C LEU A 504 20.11 19.70 -10.96
N VAL A 505 21.08 19.96 -11.85
CA VAL A 505 21.03 21.12 -12.75
C VAL A 505 19.83 21.03 -13.69
N SER A 506 19.52 19.85 -14.21
CA SER A 506 18.35 19.64 -15.07
C SER A 506 17.03 19.82 -14.29
N ALA A 507 16.96 19.27 -13.08
CA ALA A 507 15.82 19.41 -12.17
C ALA A 507 15.52 20.88 -11.85
N ILE A 508 16.52 21.69 -11.49
CA ILE A 508 16.27 23.11 -11.18
C ILE A 508 15.85 23.91 -12.42
N ASN A 509 16.36 23.58 -13.61
CA ASN A 509 15.94 24.23 -14.85
C ASN A 509 14.45 23.99 -15.15
N ASP A 510 13.95 22.78 -14.93
CA ASP A 510 12.51 22.50 -15.07
C ASP A 510 11.66 23.23 -14.05
N LEU A 511 12.12 23.29 -12.79
CA LEU A 511 11.39 23.94 -11.71
C LEU A 511 11.23 25.45 -11.98
N ILE A 512 12.28 26.13 -12.44
CA ILE A 512 12.20 27.54 -12.82
C ILE A 512 11.40 27.76 -14.10
N ALA A 513 11.39 26.80 -15.05
CA ALA A 513 10.56 26.91 -16.25
C ALA A 513 9.06 26.87 -15.89
N GLY A 514 8.70 26.16 -14.81
CA GLY A 514 7.37 26.19 -14.20
C GLY A 514 7.08 27.41 -13.31
N ASP A 515 8.08 28.24 -13.02
CA ASP A 515 8.01 29.44 -12.17
C ASP A 515 8.59 30.67 -12.89
N PRO A 516 8.00 31.10 -14.03
CA PRO A 516 8.60 32.13 -14.91
C PRO A 516 8.70 33.52 -14.27
N ASN A 517 7.97 33.76 -13.19
CA ASN A 517 8.01 35.02 -12.43
C ASN A 517 8.94 34.96 -11.22
N HIS A 518 9.59 33.81 -10.96
CA HIS A 518 10.44 33.59 -9.78
C HIS A 518 9.70 33.87 -8.45
N GLU A 519 8.45 33.41 -8.35
CA GLU A 519 7.65 33.55 -7.12
C GLU A 519 8.13 32.59 -6.03
N LYS A 520 8.69 31.44 -6.41
CA LYS A 520 9.15 30.40 -5.49
C LYS A 520 10.68 30.27 -5.50
N TYR A 521 11.30 30.18 -6.67
CA TYR A 521 12.76 29.97 -6.79
C TYR A 521 13.47 31.27 -7.17
N PRO A 522 14.62 31.60 -6.54
CA PRO A 522 15.34 32.83 -6.87
C PRO A 522 15.81 32.83 -8.33
N SER A 523 15.97 34.00 -8.93
CA SER A 523 16.48 34.13 -10.30
C SER A 523 17.91 33.60 -10.46
N THR A 524 18.64 33.44 -9.35
CA THR A 524 19.98 32.84 -9.28
C THR A 524 19.96 31.32 -9.14
N ALA A 525 18.80 30.67 -9.08
CA ALA A 525 18.68 29.30 -8.58
C ALA A 525 19.57 28.27 -9.30
N VAL A 526 19.66 28.34 -10.64
CA VAL A 526 20.54 27.46 -11.42
C VAL A 526 22.00 27.63 -11.02
N CYS A 527 22.42 28.87 -10.78
CA CYS A 527 23.77 29.19 -10.38
C CYS A 527 24.06 28.81 -8.94
N ASP A 528 23.08 28.90 -8.05
CA ASP A 528 23.23 28.46 -6.67
C ASP A 528 23.42 26.94 -6.57
N VAL A 529 22.67 26.17 -7.39
CA VAL A 529 22.87 24.72 -7.52
C VAL A 529 24.28 24.40 -8.04
N LYS A 530 24.71 25.04 -9.15
CA LYS A 530 26.04 24.81 -9.72
C LYS A 530 27.18 25.22 -8.77
N LYS A 531 27.04 26.32 -8.03
CA LYS A 531 28.01 26.75 -7.01
C LYS A 531 28.13 25.71 -5.90
N SER A 532 27.01 25.26 -5.37
CA SER A 532 26.97 24.25 -4.31
C SER A 532 27.62 22.93 -4.76
N LEU A 533 27.39 22.50 -6.00
CA LEU A 533 28.06 21.33 -6.60
C LEU A 533 29.60 21.50 -6.65
N ASN A 534 30.06 22.67 -7.11
CA ASN A 534 31.50 22.93 -7.19
C ASN A 534 32.18 23.03 -5.81
N GLU A 535 31.47 23.49 -4.78
CA GLU A 535 31.98 23.52 -3.40
C GLU A 535 32.32 22.11 -2.88
N VAL A 536 31.52 21.10 -3.25
CA VAL A 536 31.77 19.69 -2.92
C VAL A 536 32.55 18.92 -3.99
N LYS A 537 33.18 19.62 -4.94
CA LYS A 537 34.01 19.06 -6.03
C LYS A 537 33.27 18.17 -7.04
N ILE A 538 31.95 18.36 -7.18
CA ILE A 538 31.18 17.79 -8.30
C ILE A 538 31.23 18.76 -9.46
N ILE A 539 31.79 18.32 -10.59
CA ILE A 539 32.17 19.24 -11.68
C ILE A 539 30.95 19.56 -12.53
N THR A 540 30.60 20.84 -12.61
CA THR A 540 29.53 21.33 -13.51
C THR A 540 29.97 22.56 -14.30
N ASN A 541 29.43 22.71 -15.52
CA ASN A 541 29.71 23.89 -16.33
C ASN A 541 29.08 25.16 -15.71
N MET A 542 29.91 26.15 -15.38
CA MET A 542 29.52 27.43 -14.79
C MET A 542 29.06 28.49 -15.81
N ASP A 543 28.93 28.14 -17.09
CA ASP A 543 28.38 29.03 -18.11
C ASP A 543 27.02 29.62 -17.69
N GLY A 544 26.88 30.93 -17.88
CA GLY A 544 25.69 31.69 -17.52
C GLY A 544 25.61 32.13 -16.05
N CYS A 545 26.61 31.80 -15.23
CA CYS A 545 26.67 32.14 -13.81
C CYS A 545 27.82 33.10 -13.51
N ASN A 546 27.63 34.39 -13.84
CA ASN A 546 28.57 35.47 -13.53
C ASN A 546 28.17 36.26 -12.29
#